data_AF-A0A8S9LX66-F1
#
_entry.id   AF-A0A8S9LX66-F1
#
_cell.length_a   1.000
_cell.length_b   1.000
_cell.length_c   1.000
_cell.angle_alpha   90.00
_cell.angle_beta   90.00
_cell.angle_gamma   90.00
#
_symmetry.space_group_name_H-M   'P 1'
#
loop_
_entity.id
_entity.type
_entity.pdbx_description
1 polymer ?
#
loop_
_entity_poly.entity_id
_entity_poly.type
_entity_poly.pdbx_seq_one_letter_code
_entity_poly.pdbx_strand_id
1 'polypeptide(L)'
;MYNKKIFGGGDEEFGGCLAVNGDEIAELRSELGNQFAEKSNGMRLRGVGAVVYRVPELEDETKLKISLRSVAEEDTTAVSQRFRGGSHKNASSFLLSSMEFEQWKVKRNSSSVTVN
;
A
#
# COMPACT_ATOMS: atom_id res chain seq x y z
N MET A 1 -0.10 -14.55 -8.71
CA MET A 1 -0.54 -13.21 -9.18
C MET A 1 -1.22 -12.48 -8.01
N TYR A 2 -0.52 -11.58 -7.33
CA TYR A 2 -1.10 -10.81 -6.21
C TYR A 2 -1.34 -9.36 -6.62
N ASN A 3 -2.44 -9.09 -7.34
CA ASN A 3 -2.95 -7.73 -7.53
C ASN A 3 -4.03 -7.48 -6.45
N LYS A 4 -3.63 -7.18 -5.21
CA LYS A 4 -4.58 -6.85 -4.14
C LYS A 4 -4.70 -5.32 -4.10
N LYS A 5 -5.90 -4.80 -4.38
CA LYS A 5 -6.25 -3.39 -4.17
C LYS A 5 -6.23 -3.12 -2.66
N ILE A 6 -5.65 -2.00 -2.26
CA ILE A 6 -5.58 -1.51 -0.89
C ILE A 6 -6.21 -0.12 -0.86
N PHE A 7 -7.21 0.11 -0.02
CA PHE A 7 -7.67 1.46 0.30
C PHE A 7 -6.72 2.05 1.35
N GLY A 8 -6.15 3.21 1.05
CA GLY A 8 -5.28 3.95 1.95
C GLY A 8 -6.07 4.45 3.14
N GLY A 9 -5.80 3.85 4.32
CA GLY A 9 -6.52 4.10 5.56
C GLY A 9 -7.95 3.58 5.51
N GLY A 10 -8.40 2.86 6.53
CA GLY A 10 -9.82 2.48 6.62
C GLY A 10 -10.73 3.70 6.38
N ASP A 11 -11.79 3.52 5.59
CA ASP A 11 -12.82 4.53 5.24
C ASP A 11 -12.53 5.53 4.09
N GLU A 12 -11.85 5.12 3.02
CA GLU A 12 -11.73 5.88 1.75
C GLU A 12 -11.00 7.24 1.84
N GLU A 13 -10.60 7.68 3.05
CA GLU A 13 -10.03 9.00 3.36
C GLU A 13 -8.85 9.37 2.46
N PHE A 14 -7.98 8.41 2.11
CA PHE A 14 -6.79 8.64 1.30
C PHE A 14 -6.84 8.00 -0.10
N GLY A 15 -8.02 7.53 -0.53
CA GLY A 15 -8.22 6.84 -1.81
C GLY A 15 -7.62 5.43 -1.86
N GLY A 16 -7.79 4.73 -2.99
CA GLY A 16 -7.25 3.38 -3.21
C GLY A 16 -5.96 3.34 -4.00
N CYS A 17 -5.13 2.31 -3.81
CA CYS A 17 -3.92 2.02 -4.57
C CYS A 17 -3.68 0.50 -4.70
N LEU A 18 -2.74 0.10 -5.55
CA LEU A 18 -2.25 -1.28 -5.60
C LEU A 18 -1.11 -1.47 -4.60
N ALA A 19 -1.00 -2.70 -4.09
CA ALA A 19 0.12 -3.09 -3.25
C ALA A 19 0.69 -4.47 -3.57
N VAL A 20 1.96 -4.66 -3.18
CA VAL A 20 2.71 -5.91 -3.35
C VAL A 20 3.46 -6.28 -2.06
N ASN A 21 3.62 -7.59 -1.82
CA ASN A 21 4.52 -8.09 -0.78
C ASN A 21 5.97 -7.97 -1.26
N GLY A 22 6.83 -7.34 -0.46
CA GLY A 22 8.25 -7.16 -0.73
C GLY A 22 9.18 -7.87 0.26
N ASP A 23 8.71 -8.86 1.03
CA ASP A 23 9.49 -9.62 2.01
C ASP A 23 10.77 -10.20 1.38
N GLU A 24 10.63 -10.86 0.23
CA GLU A 24 11.71 -11.62 -0.43
C GLU A 24 12.48 -10.81 -1.50
N ILE A 25 12.15 -9.54 -1.72
CA ILE A 25 12.66 -8.76 -2.87
C ILE A 25 13.08 -7.36 -2.42
N ALA A 26 14.04 -7.29 -1.50
CA ALA A 26 14.41 -6.05 -0.82
C ALA A 26 14.95 -4.96 -1.76
N GLU A 27 15.74 -5.37 -2.76
CA GLU A 27 16.40 -4.52 -3.73
C GLU A 27 15.45 -3.89 -4.75
N LEU A 28 14.29 -4.51 -5.02
CA LEU A 28 13.32 -3.99 -5.99
C LEU A 28 12.16 -3.23 -5.34
N ARG A 29 12.11 -3.07 -4.02
CA ARG A 29 10.98 -2.42 -3.32
C ARG A 29 10.69 -1.01 -3.85
N SER A 30 11.73 -0.22 -4.13
CA SER A 30 11.52 1.13 -4.67
C SER A 30 10.96 1.09 -6.10
N GLU A 31 11.53 0.26 -6.95
CA GLU A 31 11.14 0.11 -8.34
C GLU A 31 9.71 -0.45 -8.47
N LEU A 32 9.40 -1.50 -7.71
CA LEU A 32 8.06 -2.08 -7.63
C LEU A 32 7.03 -1.07 -7.12
N GLY A 33 7.38 -0.26 -6.12
CA GLY A 33 6.51 0.79 -5.63
C GLY A 33 6.15 1.81 -6.71
N ASN A 34 7.13 2.26 -7.50
CA ASN A 34 6.90 3.18 -8.61
C ASN A 34 6.03 2.55 -9.71
N GLN A 35 6.33 1.32 -10.13
CA GLN A 35 5.51 0.61 -11.11
C GLN A 35 4.06 0.42 -10.64
N PHE A 36 3.86 0.17 -9.35
CA PHE A 36 2.53 0.07 -8.76
C PHE A 36 1.83 1.42 -8.65
N ALA A 37 2.55 2.53 -8.48
CA ALA A 37 1.98 3.87 -8.52
C ALA A 37 1.44 4.21 -9.92
N GLU A 38 2.25 3.98 -10.95
CA GLU A 38 1.86 4.16 -12.36
C GLU A 38 0.66 3.27 -12.72
N LYS A 39 0.71 2.00 -12.32
CA LYS A 39 -0.38 1.05 -12.58
C LYS A 39 -1.67 1.42 -11.85
N SER A 40 -1.58 1.90 -10.61
CA SER A 40 -2.75 2.40 -9.86
C SER A 40 -3.38 3.60 -10.56
N ASN A 41 -2.55 4.56 -10.99
CA ASN A 41 -2.99 5.73 -11.75
C ASN A 41 -3.73 5.31 -13.04
N GLY A 42 -3.15 4.39 -13.82
CA GLY A 42 -3.77 3.85 -15.04
C GLY A 42 -5.08 3.09 -14.78
N MET A 43 -5.29 2.58 -13.57
CA MET A 43 -6.53 1.93 -13.13
C MET A 43 -7.56 2.91 -12.54
N ARG A 44 -7.33 4.23 -12.64
CA ARG A 44 -8.13 5.29 -12.01
C ARG A 44 -8.24 5.15 -10.49
N LEU A 45 -7.24 4.52 -9.90
CA LEU A 45 -6.97 4.60 -8.46
C LEU A 45 -6.05 5.79 -8.22
N ARG A 46 -5.75 6.08 -6.95
CA ARG A 46 -4.76 7.10 -6.61
C ARG A 46 -3.41 6.71 -7.21
N GLY A 47 -2.63 7.69 -7.67
CA GLY A 47 -1.29 7.50 -8.26
C GLY A 47 -0.23 7.14 -7.23
N VAL A 48 -0.52 6.15 -6.39
CA VAL A 48 0.29 5.66 -5.27
C VAL A 48 0.47 4.16 -5.44
N GLY A 49 1.63 3.63 -5.06
CA GLY A 49 1.93 2.22 -4.99
C GLY A 49 2.50 1.87 -3.63
N ALA A 50 2.04 0.77 -3.04
CA ALA A 50 2.49 0.33 -1.72
C ALA A 50 3.31 -0.96 -1.81
N VAL A 51 4.47 -0.98 -1.16
CA VAL A 51 5.26 -2.19 -0.94
C VAL A 51 5.25 -2.52 0.54
N VAL A 52 4.83 -3.74 0.85
CA VAL A 52 4.52 -4.21 2.20
C VAL A 52 5.49 -5.32 2.56
N TYR A 53 6.23 -5.16 3.64
CA TYR A 53 7.25 -6.12 4.03
C TYR A 53 7.53 -6.07 5.53
N ARG A 54 8.04 -7.17 6.08
CA ARG A 54 8.56 -7.26 7.44
C ARG A 54 9.97 -6.68 7.51
N VAL A 55 10.29 -6.10 8.66
CA VAL A 55 11.63 -5.57 8.96
C VAL A 55 12.22 -6.46 10.03
N PRO A 56 13.13 -7.39 9.69
CA PRO A 56 13.72 -8.33 10.66
C PRO A 56 14.31 -7.64 11.89
N GLU A 57 14.87 -6.44 11.72
CA GLU A 57 15.50 -5.65 12.77
C GLU A 57 14.51 -5.10 13.82
N LEU A 58 13.20 -5.16 13.56
CA LEU A 58 12.19 -4.76 14.55
C LEU A 58 11.85 -5.88 15.55
N GLU A 59 12.30 -7.12 15.31
CA GLU A 59 12.01 -8.31 16.14
C GLU A 59 10.51 -8.49 16.47
N ASP A 60 9.64 -7.93 15.62
CA ASP A 60 8.19 -7.91 15.79
C ASP A 60 7.52 -8.39 14.51
N GLU A 61 7.29 -9.69 14.42
CA GLU A 61 6.67 -10.35 13.26
C GLU A 61 5.22 -9.91 13.03
N THR A 62 4.61 -9.24 14.02
CA THR A 62 3.25 -8.72 13.92
C THR A 62 3.20 -7.39 13.17
N LYS A 63 4.33 -6.71 13.01
CA LYS A 63 4.44 -5.42 12.31
C LYS A 63 4.89 -5.57 10.87
N LEU A 64 4.26 -4.75 10.03
CA LEU A 64 4.54 -4.61 8.62
C LEU A 64 4.98 -3.17 8.34
N LYS A 65 6.07 -3.02 7.59
CA LYS A 65 6.46 -1.74 7.01
C LYS A 65 5.75 -1.55 5.70
N ILE A 66 5.06 -0.42 5.60
CA ILE A 66 4.37 0.03 4.39
C ILE A 66 5.23 1.13 3.78
N SER A 67 5.84 0.86 2.63
CA SER A 67 6.56 1.86 1.85
C SER A 67 5.67 2.32 0.70
N LEU A 68 5.33 3.60 0.69
CA LEU A 68 4.57 4.24 -0.37
C LEU A 68 5.51 4.91 -1.37
N ARG A 69 5.16 4.79 -2.64
CA ARG A 69 5.68 5.57 -3.76
C ARG A 69 4.53 6.24 -4.48
N SER A 70 4.76 7.40 -5.08
CA SER A 70 3.75 8.08 -5.88
C SER A 70 4.32 8.63 -7.18
N VAL A 71 3.43 8.85 -8.14
CA VAL A 71 3.71 9.65 -9.34
C VAL A 71 4.04 11.09 -8.95
N ALA A 72 4.74 11.83 -9.82
CA ALA A 72 5.36 13.13 -9.51
C ALA A 72 4.42 14.16 -8.83
N GLU A 73 3.14 14.16 -9.21
CA GLU A 73 2.15 15.13 -8.76
C GLU A 73 1.46 14.75 -7.44
N GLU A 74 1.56 13.49 -7.01
CA GLU A 74 0.86 12.95 -5.84
C GLU A 74 1.70 13.01 -4.55
N ASP A 75 1.10 13.51 -3.47
CA ASP A 75 1.75 13.69 -2.17
C ASP A 75 1.36 12.57 -1.18
N THR A 76 2.33 11.75 -0.75
CA THR A 76 2.11 10.66 0.21
C THR A 76 2.33 11.07 1.67
N THR A 77 2.75 12.30 1.93
CA THR A 77 3.16 12.79 3.25
C THR A 77 2.01 12.73 4.26
N ALA A 78 0.81 13.16 3.86
CA ALA A 78 -0.39 13.12 4.71
C ALA A 78 -0.70 11.71 5.23
N VAL A 79 -0.53 10.69 4.38
CA VAL A 79 -0.74 9.29 4.77
C VAL A 79 0.31 8.88 5.80
N SER A 80 1.58 9.13 5.54
CA SER A 80 2.64 8.72 6.48
C SER A 80 2.57 9.45 7.82
N GLN A 81 2.25 10.74 7.84
CA GLN A 81 2.11 11.52 9.07
C GLN A 81 0.99 10.98 9.95
N ARG A 82 -0.13 10.54 9.36
CA ARG A 82 -1.25 9.92 10.08
C ARG A 82 -0.84 8.66 10.86
N PHE A 83 0.16 7.94 10.35
CA PHE A 83 0.72 6.72 10.94
C PHE A 83 2.09 6.95 11.58
N ARG A 84 2.44 8.21 11.90
CA ARG A 84 3.70 8.61 12.56
C ARG A 84 4.97 8.18 11.82
N GLY A 85 4.90 8.10 10.50
CA GLY A 85 6.01 7.78 9.60
C GLY A 85 6.84 9.00 9.17
N GLY A 86 8.00 8.74 8.57
CA GLY A 86 8.84 9.75 7.90
C GLY A 86 8.56 9.83 6.40
N SER A 87 8.86 10.97 5.76
CA SER A 87 8.47 11.23 4.37
C SER A 87 9.39 12.20 3.62
N HIS A 88 9.50 11.94 2.32
CA HIS A 88 9.57 12.93 1.25
C HIS A 88 8.24 12.92 0.48
N LYS A 89 7.93 13.98 -0.27
CA LYS A 89 6.65 14.17 -0.99
C LYS A 89 6.16 12.91 -1.75
N ASN A 90 7.09 12.19 -2.40
CA ASN A 90 6.78 11.06 -3.29
C ASN A 90 7.23 9.70 -2.74
N ALA A 91 7.77 9.68 -1.52
CA ALA A 91 8.36 8.51 -0.92
C ALA A 91 8.22 8.59 0.60
N SER A 92 7.37 7.76 1.15
CA SER A 92 7.10 7.75 2.58
C SER A 92 6.96 6.35 3.11
N SER A 93 7.15 6.15 4.42
CA SER A 93 6.90 4.85 5.02
C SER A 93 6.42 4.96 6.46
N PHE A 94 5.64 3.98 6.89
CA PHE A 94 5.11 3.84 8.24
C PHE A 94 4.95 2.36 8.60
N LEU A 95 4.68 2.09 9.87
CA LEU A 95 4.45 0.75 10.39
C LEU A 95 2.96 0.57 10.70
N LEU A 96 2.43 -0.60 10.35
CA LEU A 96 1.12 -1.07 10.79
C LEU A 96 1.28 -2.46 11.41
N SER A 97 0.41 -2.81 12.35
CA SER A 97 0.21 -4.21 12.68
C SER A 97 -0.43 -4.96 11.50
N SER A 98 -0.23 -6.27 11.46
CA SER A 98 -0.85 -7.14 10.46
C SER A 98 -2.38 -7.05 10.48
N MET A 99 -2.96 -6.82 11.66
CA MET A 99 -4.41 -6.65 11.83
C MET A 99 -4.90 -5.33 11.23
N GLU A 100 -4.23 -4.22 11.50
CA GLU A 100 -4.55 -2.92 10.88
C GLU A 100 -4.40 -2.99 9.36
N PHE A 101 -3.36 -3.69 8.88
CA PHE A 101 -3.13 -3.86 7.45
C PHE A 101 -4.23 -4.67 6.76
N GLU A 102 -4.86 -5.65 7.41
CA GLU A 102 -6.00 -6.37 6.83
C GLU A 102 -7.22 -5.45 6.63
N GLN A 103 -7.41 -4.45 7.50
CA GLN A 103 -8.52 -3.49 7.38
C GLN A 103 -8.35 -2.56 6.15
N TRP A 104 -7.11 -2.36 5.69
CA TRP A 104 -6.83 -1.59 4.48
C TRP A 104 -7.14 -2.35 3.19
N LYS A 105 -7.30 -3.67 3.24
CA LYS A 105 -7.49 -4.48 2.05
C LYS A 105 -8.95 -4.47 1.63
N VAL A 106 -9.21 -4.27 0.34
CA VAL A 106 -10.57 -4.45 -0.20
C VAL A 106 -10.96 -5.91 -0.07
N LYS A 107 -12.07 -6.19 0.64
CA LYS A 107 -12.73 -7.48 0.53
C LYS A 107 -13.27 -7.58 -0.89
N ARG A 108 -12.82 -8.56 -1.66
CA ARG A 108 -13.48 -8.87 -2.94
C ARG A 108 -14.91 -9.21 -2.59
N ASN A 109 -15.87 -8.38 -3.01
CA ASN A 109 -17.26 -8.77 -2.98
C ASN A 109 -17.34 -9.97 -3.94
N SER A 110 -17.58 -11.16 -3.40
CA SER A 110 -17.98 -12.29 -4.23
C SER A 110 -19.32 -11.90 -4.82
N SER A 111 -19.31 -11.39 -6.05
CA SER A 111 -20.53 -11.28 -6.85
C SER A 111 -21.03 -12.71 -7.06
N SER A 112 -21.92 -13.17 -6.19
CA SER A 112 -22.76 -14.32 -6.50
C SER A 112 -23.58 -13.92 -7.71
N VAL A 113 -23.16 -14.35 -8.89
CA VAL A 113 -24.00 -14.32 -10.08
C VAL A 113 -25.13 -15.30 -9.79
N THR A 114 -26.28 -14.78 -9.35
CA THR A 114 -27.52 -15.53 -9.40
C THR A 114 -27.89 -15.64 -10.88
N VAL A 115 -27.71 -16.82 -11.44
CA VAL A 115 -28.33 -17.19 -12.71
C VAL A 115 -29.84 -17.30 -12.45
N ASN A 116 -30.62 -16.44 -13.12
CA ASN A 116 -32.07 -16.59 -13.24
C ASN A 116 -32.39 -17.73 -14.21
#